data_AF-A0A9J6FTD8-F1
#
_entry.id   AF-A0A9J6FTD8-F1
#
_cell.length_a   1.000
_cell.length_b   1.000
_cell.length_c   1.000
_cell.angle_alpha   90.00
_cell.angle_beta   90.00
_cell.angle_gamma   90.00
#
_symmetry.space_group_name_H-M   'P 1'
#
loop_
_entity.id
_entity.type
_entity.pdbx_description
1 polymer ?
#
loop_
_entity_poly.entity_id
_entity_poly.type
_entity_poly.pdbx_seq_one_letter_code
_entity_poly.pdbx_strand_id
1 'polypeptide(L)'
;MVDNSSDVFSLLKKICTLQEERAYTYRLFEEGHKIYLSTGPNYDFPTFRELVCEVTQEFKRISAGMVDIERRLRSDCNAAHLADYVRALLDEEKVKLELTARLQLAKQDLLDNPDEHKNQADVVTMKKR
;
A
#
# COMPACT_ATOMS: atom_id res chain seq x y z
N MET A 1 36.30 -7.87 17.16
CA MET A 1 35.23 -7.01 16.61
C MET A 1 34.53 -7.83 15.55
N VAL A 2 33.25 -8.16 15.75
CA VAL A 2 32.45 -8.86 14.73
C VAL A 2 32.15 -7.83 13.65
N ASP A 3 32.40 -8.17 12.39
CA ASP A 3 32.16 -7.29 11.26
C ASP A 3 30.65 -7.13 11.01
N ASN A 4 30.02 -6.22 11.75
CA ASN A 4 28.59 -5.89 11.63
C ASN A 4 28.24 -5.25 10.26
N SER A 5 29.22 -4.85 9.44
CA SER A 5 28.99 -4.20 8.15
C SER A 5 28.32 -5.15 7.15
N SER A 6 28.75 -6.42 7.15
CA SER A 6 28.16 -7.48 6.32
C SER A 6 26.69 -7.73 6.69
N ASP A 7 26.37 -7.70 7.99
CA ASP A 7 25.01 -7.91 8.49
C ASP A 7 24.08 -6.74 8.15
N VAL A 8 24.54 -5.48 8.32
CA VAL A 8 23.76 -4.29 7.94
C VAL A 8 23.46 -4.29 6.44
N PHE A 9 24.46 -4.55 5.60
CA PHE A 9 24.26 -4.57 4.15
C PHE A 9 23.29 -5.66 3.71
N SER A 10 23.32 -6.83 4.35
CA SER A 10 22.36 -7.90 4.08
C SER A 10 20.92 -7.50 4.42
N LEU A 11 20.73 -6.78 5.53
CA LEU A 11 19.43 -6.26 5.96
C LEU A 11 18.90 -5.19 4.99
N LEU A 12 19.76 -4.29 4.52
CA LEU A 12 19.40 -3.28 3.51
C LEU A 12 18.97 -3.92 2.19
N LYS A 13 19.68 -4.96 1.72
CA LYS A 13 19.24 -5.72 0.54
C LYS A 13 17.88 -6.35 0.74
N LYS A 14 17.62 -6.93 1.92
CA LYS A 14 16.33 -7.53 2.23
C LYS A 14 15.21 -6.49 2.27
N ILE A 15 15.48 -5.27 2.75
CA ILE A 15 14.53 -4.14 2.64
C ILE A 15 14.18 -3.91 1.17
N CYS A 16 15.16 -3.78 0.27
CA CYS A 16 14.89 -3.57 -1.15
C CYS A 16 14.00 -4.66 -1.75
N THR A 17 14.29 -5.94 -1.48
CA THR A 17 13.46 -7.06 -1.94
C THR A 17 12.03 -6.97 -1.41
N LEU A 18 11.85 -6.68 -0.12
CA LEU A 18 10.53 -6.51 0.47
C LEU A 18 9.76 -5.32 -0.13
N GLN A 19 10.45 -4.25 -0.51
CA GLN A 19 9.85 -3.09 -1.20
C GLN A 19 9.44 -3.41 -2.64
N GLU A 20 10.23 -4.21 -3.36
CA GLU A 20 9.88 -4.69 -4.70
C GLU A 20 8.62 -5.58 -4.65
N GLU A 21 8.56 -6.50 -3.68
CA GLU A 21 7.37 -7.31 -3.40
C GLU A 21 6.17 -6.42 -3.10
N ARG A 22 6.32 -5.40 -2.24
CA ARG A 22 5.25 -4.46 -1.90
C ARG A 22 4.73 -3.71 -3.12
N ALA A 23 5.64 -3.24 -3.97
CA ALA A 23 5.28 -2.55 -5.21
C ALA A 23 4.55 -3.47 -6.19
N TYR A 24 4.93 -4.75 -6.25
CA TYR A 24 4.20 -5.75 -7.01
C TYR A 24 2.79 -6.01 -6.44
N THR A 25 2.65 -6.17 -5.12
CA THR A 25 1.35 -6.35 -4.46
C THR A 25 0.41 -5.17 -4.73
N TYR A 26 0.92 -3.93 -4.71
CA TYR A 26 0.11 -2.76 -5.09
C TYR A 26 -0.36 -2.81 -6.54
N ARG A 27 0.50 -3.21 -7.48
CA ARG A 27 0.11 -3.36 -8.89
C ARG A 27 -0.96 -4.41 -9.07
N LEU A 28 -0.81 -5.57 -8.42
CA LEU A 28 -1.81 -6.64 -8.45
C LEU A 28 -3.16 -6.14 -7.89
N PHE A 29 -3.12 -5.43 -6.77
CA PHE A 29 -4.33 -4.88 -6.16
C PHE A 29 -5.02 -3.83 -7.05
N GLU A 30 -4.24 -2.96 -7.70
CA GLU A 30 -4.79 -1.97 -8.64
C GLU A 30 -5.41 -2.61 -9.87
N GLU A 31 -4.72 -3.56 -10.52
CA GLU A 31 -5.26 -4.25 -11.70
C GLU A 31 -6.50 -5.07 -11.37
N GLY A 32 -6.50 -5.78 -10.25
CA GLY A 32 -7.68 -6.51 -9.82
C GLY A 32 -8.87 -5.62 -9.50
N HIS A 33 -8.64 -4.42 -8.95
CA HIS A 33 -9.71 -3.44 -8.77
C HIS A 33 -10.23 -2.89 -10.11
N LYS A 34 -9.38 -2.70 -11.12
CA LYS A 34 -9.84 -2.31 -12.48
C LYS A 34 -10.74 -3.40 -13.09
N ILE A 35 -10.35 -4.67 -12.96
CA ILE A 35 -11.16 -5.81 -13.41
C ILE A 35 -12.49 -5.85 -12.64
N TYR A 36 -12.45 -5.69 -11.31
CA TYR A 36 -13.66 -5.61 -10.49
C TYR A 36 -14.61 -4.53 -10.99
N LEU A 37 -14.13 -3.29 -11.19
CA LEU A 37 -14.95 -2.19 -11.69
C LEU A 37 -15.52 -2.46 -13.09
N SER A 38 -14.80 -3.20 -13.95
CA SER A 38 -15.32 -3.54 -15.29
C SER A 38 -16.44 -4.59 -15.29
N THR A 39 -16.71 -5.22 -14.16
CA THR A 39 -17.86 -6.14 -14.00
C THR A 39 -19.16 -5.42 -13.61
N GLY A 40 -19.11 -4.10 -13.40
CA GLY A 40 -20.28 -3.30 -13.08
C GLY A 40 -21.37 -3.37 -14.17
N PRO A 41 -22.66 -3.25 -13.82
CA PRO A 41 -23.18 -3.01 -12.45
C PRO A 41 -23.28 -4.30 -11.60
N ASN A 42 -23.14 -5.48 -12.21
CA ASN A 42 -23.23 -6.77 -11.52
C ASN A 42 -21.84 -7.21 -11.02
N TYR A 43 -21.31 -6.44 -10.08
CA TYR A 43 -19.97 -6.62 -9.55
C TYR A 43 -19.66 -8.06 -9.11
N ASP A 44 -18.54 -8.61 -9.57
CA ASP A 44 -18.00 -9.90 -9.09
C ASP A 44 -17.28 -9.73 -7.75
N PHE A 45 -18.09 -9.51 -6.71
CA PHE A 45 -17.59 -9.32 -5.34
C PHE A 45 -16.86 -10.54 -4.77
N PRO A 46 -17.30 -11.80 -4.99
CA PRO A 46 -16.57 -12.98 -4.52
C PRO A 46 -15.11 -13.00 -4.98
N THR A 47 -14.86 -12.88 -6.29
CA THR A 47 -13.50 -12.92 -6.85
C THR A 47 -12.66 -11.75 -6.33
N PHE A 48 -13.22 -10.54 -6.29
CA PHE A 48 -12.47 -9.37 -5.80
C PHE A 48 -12.15 -9.48 -4.30
N ARG A 49 -13.06 -10.04 -3.50
CA ARG A 49 -12.83 -10.26 -2.07
C ARG A 49 -11.70 -11.25 -1.81
N GLU A 50 -11.62 -12.33 -2.59
CA GLU A 50 -10.52 -13.29 -2.50
C GLU A 50 -9.18 -12.61 -2.78
N LEU A 51 -9.10 -11.83 -3.85
CA LEU A 51 -7.92 -11.02 -4.13
C LEU A 51 -7.56 -10.07 -2.98
N VAL A 52 -8.54 -9.35 -2.42
CA VAL A 52 -8.32 -8.44 -1.27
C VAL A 52 -7.72 -9.21 -0.09
N CYS A 53 -8.21 -10.42 0.19
CA CYS A 53 -7.66 -11.28 1.23
C CYS A 53 -6.19 -11.65 0.95
N GLU A 54 -5.86 -12.06 -0.27
CA GLU A 54 -4.49 -12.42 -0.67
C GLU A 54 -3.53 -11.24 -0.56
N VAL A 55 -3.86 -10.08 -1.14
CA VAL A 55 -2.99 -8.90 -1.07
C VAL A 55 -2.84 -8.39 0.36
N THR A 56 -3.88 -8.52 1.19
CA THR A 56 -3.80 -8.17 2.62
C THR A 56 -2.82 -9.07 3.37
N GLN A 57 -2.80 -10.37 3.06
CA GLN A 57 -1.84 -11.31 3.67
C GLN A 57 -0.41 -10.97 3.24
N GLU A 58 -0.19 -10.65 1.97
CA GLU A 58 1.12 -10.24 1.47
C GLU A 58 1.61 -8.94 2.10
N PHE A 59 0.77 -7.91 2.20
CA PHE A 59 1.13 -6.67 2.91
C PHE A 59 1.49 -6.94 4.38
N LYS A 60 0.77 -7.84 5.06
CA LYS A 60 1.09 -8.24 6.44
C LYS A 60 2.44 -8.95 6.54
N ARG A 61 2.72 -9.92 5.64
CA ARG A 61 4.00 -10.64 5.58
C ARG A 61 5.16 -9.67 5.39
N ILE A 62 5.04 -8.77 4.42
CA ILE A 62 6.06 -7.76 4.11
C ILE A 62 6.29 -6.83 5.31
N SER A 63 5.22 -6.30 5.89
CA SER A 63 5.31 -5.38 7.04
C SER A 63 5.95 -6.06 8.25
N ALA A 64 5.62 -7.33 8.52
CA ALA A 64 6.27 -8.11 9.57
C ALA A 64 7.78 -8.29 9.31
N GLY A 65 8.17 -8.54 8.05
CA GLY A 65 9.58 -8.61 7.65
C GLY A 65 10.32 -7.29 7.84
N MET A 66 9.68 -6.16 7.51
CA MET A 66 10.23 -4.82 7.72
C MET A 66 10.41 -4.49 9.21
N VAL A 67 9.43 -4.83 10.06
CA VAL A 67 9.52 -4.68 11.52
C VAL A 67 10.64 -5.53 12.12
N ASP A 68 10.83 -6.75 11.61
CA ASP A 68 11.94 -7.61 12.02
C ASP A 68 13.30 -6.97 11.70
N ILE A 69 13.45 -6.44 10.48
CA ILE A 69 14.68 -5.76 10.07
C ILE A 69 14.94 -4.51 10.90
N GLU A 70 13.91 -3.68 11.16
CA GLU A 70 14.03 -2.50 12.02
C GLU A 70 14.57 -2.86 13.40
N ARG A 71 14.01 -3.92 14.01
CA ARG A 71 14.45 -4.42 15.32
C ARG A 71 15.92 -4.85 15.30
N ARG A 72 16.33 -5.62 14.28
CA ARG A 72 17.70 -6.13 14.15
C ARG A 72 18.70 -5.00 13.91
N LEU A 73 18.36 -4.01 13.08
CA LEU A 73 19.19 -2.82 12.88
C LEU A 73 19.43 -2.07 14.20
N ARG A 74 18.38 -1.95 15.02
CA ARG A 74 18.46 -1.26 16.31
C ARG A 74 19.26 -2.04 17.35
N SER A 75 18.94 -3.32 17.55
CA SER A 75 19.46 -4.12 18.66
C SER A 75 20.75 -4.86 18.34
N ASP A 76 20.88 -5.43 17.14
CA ASP A 76 21.96 -6.37 16.82
C ASP A 76 23.12 -5.64 16.11
N CYS A 77 22.79 -4.68 15.25
CA CYS A 77 23.78 -3.96 14.45
C CYS A 77 24.24 -2.62 15.07
N ASN A 78 23.61 -2.16 16.16
CA ASN A 78 23.82 -0.83 16.74
C ASN A 78 23.65 0.32 15.72
N ALA A 79 22.75 0.14 14.76
CA ALA A 79 22.48 1.07 13.66
C ALA A 79 21.11 1.75 13.83
N ALA A 80 20.88 2.36 15.00
CA ALA A 80 19.60 2.98 15.36
C ALA A 80 19.09 4.00 14.33
N HIS A 81 19.97 4.79 13.74
CA HIS A 81 19.62 5.76 12.70
C HIS A 81 18.99 5.10 11.46
N LEU A 82 19.48 3.92 11.03
CA LEU A 82 18.88 3.16 9.92
C LEU A 82 17.54 2.58 10.34
N ALA A 83 17.43 2.08 11.58
CA ALA A 83 16.16 1.59 12.12
C ALA A 83 15.09 2.71 12.15
N ASP A 84 15.46 3.95 12.46
CA ASP A 84 14.55 5.10 12.44
C ASP A 84 14.03 5.40 11.03
N TYR A 85 14.89 5.30 9.99
CA TYR A 85 14.44 5.40 8.60
C TYR A 85 13.48 4.27 8.20
N VAL A 86 13.76 3.04 8.62
CA VAL A 86 12.86 1.90 8.37
C VAL A 86 11.51 2.10 9.07
N ARG A 87 11.51 2.67 10.28
CA ARG A 87 10.28 3.01 10.99
C ARG A 87 9.48 4.08 10.25
N ALA A 88 10.12 5.17 9.83
CA ALA A 88 9.45 6.21 9.05
C ALA A 88 8.85 5.65 7.74
N LEU A 89 9.57 4.74 7.08
CA LEU A 89 9.07 4.06 5.89
C LEU A 89 7.82 3.22 6.19
N LEU A 90 7.79 2.46 7.29
CA LEU A 90 6.61 1.69 7.71
C LEU A 90 5.39 2.59 7.99
N ASP A 91 5.59 3.78 8.55
CA ASP A 91 4.51 4.74 8.81
C ASP A 91 3.94 5.29 7.49
N GLU A 92 4.80 5.70 6.56
CA GLU A 92 4.39 6.14 5.21
C GLU A 92 3.69 5.01 4.43
N GLU A 93 4.15 3.78 4.59
CA GLU A 93 3.54 2.60 3.98
C GLU A 93 2.11 2.34 4.43
N LYS A 94 1.81 2.63 5.71
CA LYS A 94 0.46 2.56 6.26
C LYS A 94 -0.42 3.66 5.68
N VAL A 95 0.06 4.90 5.66
CA VAL A 95 -0.65 6.04 5.08
C VAL A 95 -0.98 5.78 3.61
N LYS A 96 0.00 5.30 2.83
CA LYS A 96 -0.20 4.94 1.42
C LYS A 96 -1.29 3.88 1.24
N LEU A 97 -1.32 2.83 2.07
CA LEU A 97 -2.33 1.78 1.96
C LEU A 97 -3.74 2.31 2.25
N GLU A 98 -3.88 3.16 3.26
CA GLU A 98 -5.15 3.84 3.58
C GLU A 98 -5.63 4.73 2.42
N LEU A 99 -4.71 5.51 1.82
CA LEU A 99 -5.02 6.37 0.67
C LEU A 99 -5.41 5.55 -0.57
N THR A 100 -4.74 4.41 -0.82
CA THR A 100 -5.09 3.50 -1.93
C THR A 100 -6.52 2.98 -1.77
N ALA A 101 -6.91 2.55 -0.57
CA ALA A 101 -8.27 2.07 -0.32
C ALA A 101 -9.31 3.19 -0.53
N ARG A 102 -9.05 4.39 -0.01
CA ARG A 102 -9.93 5.56 -0.22
C ARG A 102 -10.06 5.91 -1.70
N LEU A 103 -8.97 5.86 -2.45
CA LEU A 103 -8.97 6.12 -3.89
C LEU A 103 -9.80 5.09 -4.65
N GLN A 104 -9.71 3.80 -4.28
CA GLN A 104 -10.52 2.75 -4.90
C GLN A 104 -12.02 2.99 -4.66
N LEU A 105 -12.42 3.28 -3.42
CA LEU A 105 -13.81 3.63 -3.09
C LEU A 105 -14.31 4.86 -3.87
N ALA A 106 -13.49 5.91 -3.97
CA ALA A 106 -13.84 7.10 -4.75
C ALA A 106 -13.98 6.81 -6.25
N LYS A 107 -13.15 5.93 -6.82
CA LYS A 107 -13.26 5.49 -8.22
C LYS A 107 -14.55 4.72 -8.46
N GLN A 108 -14.94 3.85 -7.52
CA GLN A 108 -16.20 3.11 -7.61
C GLN A 108 -17.40 4.05 -7.52
N ASP A 109 -17.41 4.97 -6.55
CA ASP A 109 -18.48 5.95 -6.36
C ASP A 109 -18.70 6.83 -7.61
N LEU A 110 -17.62 7.25 -8.28
CA LEU A 110 -17.69 7.96 -9.55
C LEU A 110 -18.35 7.16 -10.68
N LEU A 111 -18.21 5.84 -10.67
CA LEU A 111 -18.83 4.95 -11.67
C LEU A 111 -20.29 4.65 -11.33
N ASP A 112 -20.60 4.46 -10.05
CA ASP A 112 -21.94 4.13 -9.57
C ASP A 112 -22.88 5.35 -9.57
N ASN A 113 -22.34 6.56 -9.33
CA ASN A 113 -23.11 7.80 -9.16
C ASN A 113 -22.64 8.95 -10.11
N PRO A 114 -22.60 8.76 -11.44
CA PRO A 114 -22.00 9.74 -12.37
C PRO A 114 -22.73 11.09 -12.39
N ASP A 115 -24.05 11.09 -12.20
CA ASP A 115 -24.87 12.32 -12.21
C ASP A 115 -24.67 13.18 -10.96
N GLU A 116 -24.43 12.57 -9.80
CA GLU A 116 -24.18 13.30 -8.55
C GLU A 116 -22.87 14.11 -8.61
N HIS A 117 -21.82 13.50 -9.17
CA HIS A 117 -20.53 14.18 -9.37
C HIS A 117 -20.62 15.33 -10.38
N LYS A 118 -21.39 15.15 -11.46
CA LYS A 118 -21.64 16.21 -12.45
C LYS A 118 -22.36 17.40 -11.82
N ASN A 119 -23.41 17.13 -11.04
CA ASN A 119 -24.16 18.16 -10.33
C ASN A 119 -23.28 18.91 -9.31
N GLN A 120 -22.39 18.20 -8.61
CA GLN A 120 -21.48 18.82 -7.64
C GLN A 120 -20.44 19.74 -8.32
N ALA A 121 -19.90 19.33 -9.47
CA ALA A 121 -19.00 20.16 -10.28
C ALA A 121 -19.70 21.44 -10.77
N ASP A 122 -20.96 21.32 -11.22
CA ASP A 122 -21.77 22.45 -11.67
C ASP A 122 -22.02 23.45 -10.52
N VAL A 123 -22.38 22.96 -9.32
CA VAL A 123 -22.56 23.81 -8.12
C VAL A 123 -21.28 24.55 -7.71
N VAL A 124 -20.11 23.89 -7.74
CA VAL A 124 -18.82 24.54 -7.45
C VAL A 124 -18.50 25.63 -8.47
N THR A 125 -18.82 25.38 -9.74
CA THR A 125 -18.60 26.35 -10.83
C THR A 125 -19.53 27.56 -10.70
N MET A 126 -20.77 27.33 -10.29
CA MET A 126 -21.74 28.40 -10.02
C MET A 126 -21.35 29.28 -8.82
N LYS A 127 -20.77 28.71 -7.76
CA LYS A 127 -20.31 29.47 -6.57
C LYS A 127 -19.08 30.34 -6.81
N LYS A 128 -18.36 30.14 -7.91
CA LYS A 128 -17.17 30.92 -8.30
C LYS A 128 -17.48 32.12 -9.20
N ARG A 129 -18.76 32.31 -9.55
CA ARG A 129 -19.27 33.48 -10.29
C ARG A 129 -19.89 34.47 -9.32
#